data_AF-A0A1H5VS61-F1
#
_entry.id   AF-A0A1H5VS61-F1
#
_cell.length_a   1.000
_cell.length_b   1.000
_cell.length_c   1.000
_cell.angle_alpha   90.00
_cell.angle_beta   90.00
_cell.angle_gamma   90.00
#
_symmetry.space_group_name_H-M   'P 1'
#
loop_
_entity.id
_entity.type
_entity.pdbx_description
1 polymer ?
#
loop_
_entity_poly.entity_id
_entity_poly.type
_entity_poly.pdbx_seq_one_letter_code
_entity_poly.pdbx_strand_id
1 'polypeptide(L)'
;MQTFFKLATSVLLLISIFFLTGCENYAERTHPSWVAPPPGIVYDDSTIFARVTQAIQSDPVLQGASIEIKVNEGHVTLTGVARNEDQITRTNMHTWIVDGVKNVDNQVAVR
;
A
#
# COMPACT_ATOMS: atom_id res chain seq x y z
N MET A 1 -37.60 27.38 -49.24
CA MET A 1 -37.75 26.77 -47.89
C MET A 1 -37.34 25.30 -47.82
N GLN A 2 -37.78 24.42 -48.75
CA GLN A 2 -37.44 22.97 -48.68
C GLN A 2 -35.95 22.63 -48.91
N THR A 3 -35.23 23.36 -49.77
CA THR A 3 -33.80 23.11 -50.05
C THR A 3 -32.90 23.43 -48.87
N PHE A 4 -33.22 24.50 -48.13
CA PHE A 4 -32.51 24.88 -46.90
C PHE A 4 -32.69 23.83 -45.80
N PHE A 5 -33.90 23.27 -45.67
CA PHE A 5 -34.18 22.19 -44.72
C PHE A 5 -33.40 20.91 -45.03
N LYS A 6 -33.30 20.52 -46.32
CA LYS A 6 -32.51 19.37 -46.78
C LYS A 6 -31.01 19.55 -46.59
N LEU A 7 -30.51 20.78 -46.75
CA LEU A 7 -29.11 21.13 -46.50
C LEU A 7 -28.80 21.06 -44.99
N ALA A 8 -29.68 21.63 -44.17
CA ALA A 8 -29.55 21.61 -42.72
C ALA A 8 -29.58 20.18 -42.16
N THR A 9 -30.45 19.30 -42.66
CA THR A 9 -30.46 17.89 -42.23
C THR A 9 -29.21 17.13 -42.62
N SER A 10 -28.65 17.41 -43.80
CA SER A 10 -27.41 16.77 -44.27
C SER A 10 -26.20 17.18 -43.42
N VAL A 11 -26.12 18.47 -43.05
CA VAL A 11 -25.05 19.00 -42.19
C VAL A 11 -25.16 18.44 -40.76
N LEU A 12 -26.37 18.34 -40.21
CA LEU A 12 -26.61 17.77 -38.87
C LEU A 12 -26.21 16.29 -38.80
N LEU A 13 -26.47 15.53 -39.88
CA LEU A 13 -26.12 14.12 -39.96
C LEU A 13 -24.60 13.93 -40.04
N LEU A 14 -23.89 14.78 -40.78
CA LEU A 14 -22.42 14.76 -40.86
C LEU A 14 -21.74 15.17 -39.54
N ILE A 15 -22.29 16.15 -38.83
CA ILE A 15 -21.77 16.61 -37.53
C ILE A 15 -21.88 15.50 -36.47
N SER A 16 -22.98 14.75 -36.45
CA SER A 16 -23.18 13.62 -35.52
C SER A 16 -22.12 12.53 -35.66
N ILE A 17 -21.68 12.24 -36.90
CA ILE A 17 -20.64 11.24 -37.18
C ILE A 17 -19.27 11.67 -36.63
N PHE A 18 -19.00 12.98 -36.59
CA PHE A 18 -17.72 13.52 -36.09
C PHE A 18 -17.56 13.40 -34.57
N PHE A 19 -18.67 13.29 -33.82
CA PHE A 19 -18.63 13.11 -32.36
C PHE A 19 -18.37 11.67 -31.91
N LEU A 20 -18.50 10.67 -32.81
CA LEU A 20 -18.32 9.26 -32.47
C LEU A 20 -16.88 8.74 -32.64
N THR A 21 -15.97 9.51 -33.24
CA THR A 21 -14.56 9.12 -33.40
C THR A 21 -13.68 9.53 -32.20
N GLY A 22 -14.28 9.96 -31.09
CA GLY A 22 -13.59 10.39 -29.87
C GLY A 22 -13.42 9.30 -28.81
N CYS A 23 -13.16 8.04 -29.18
CA CYS A 23 -12.69 7.04 -28.22
C CYS A 23 -11.17 6.95 -28.29
N GLU A 24 -10.49 7.93 -27.70
CA GLU A 24 -9.04 7.90 -27.56
C GLU A 24 -8.67 6.87 -26.47
N ASN A 25 -8.09 5.75 -26.87
CA ASN A 25 -7.65 4.70 -25.96
C ASN A 25 -6.30 5.11 -25.34
N TYR A 26 -6.34 5.73 -24.17
CA TYR A 26 -5.14 6.23 -23.45
C TYR A 26 -4.12 5.15 -23.07
N ALA A 27 -4.50 3.87 -23.12
CA ALA A 27 -3.61 2.74 -22.81
C ALA A 27 -2.41 2.62 -23.76
N GLU A 28 -2.45 3.21 -24.96
CA GLU A 28 -1.37 3.14 -25.95
C GLU A 28 -0.22 4.14 -25.66
N ARG A 29 -0.41 5.11 -24.76
CA ARG A 29 0.59 6.17 -24.48
C ARG A 29 1.61 5.80 -23.41
N THR A 30 1.56 4.60 -22.82
CA THR A 30 2.64 4.13 -21.96
C THR A 30 3.81 3.71 -22.83
N HIS A 31 4.95 4.41 -22.70
CA HIS A 31 6.20 4.07 -23.39
C HIS A 31 6.49 2.56 -23.21
N PRO A 32 7.00 1.83 -24.22
CA PRO A 32 7.25 0.38 -24.14
C PRO A 32 8.21 -0.06 -23.03
N SER A 33 8.83 0.89 -22.31
CA SER A 33 9.63 0.63 -21.11
C SER A 33 8.83 0.59 -19.81
N TRP A 34 7.57 1.03 -19.78
CA TRP A 34 6.75 1.00 -18.56
C TRP A 34 6.07 -0.36 -18.46
N VAL A 35 6.75 -1.30 -17.80
CA VAL A 35 6.18 -2.59 -17.40
C VAL A 35 5.87 -2.48 -15.91
N ALA A 36 4.64 -2.83 -15.52
CA ALA A 36 4.31 -2.90 -14.10
C ALA A 36 5.32 -3.84 -13.39
N PRO A 37 5.90 -3.43 -12.24
CA PRO A 37 6.78 -4.30 -11.48
C PRO A 37 6.07 -5.63 -11.19
N PRO A 38 6.79 -6.77 -11.21
CA PRO A 38 6.20 -8.02 -10.78
C PRO A 38 5.63 -7.85 -9.36
N PRO A 39 4.52 -8.54 -9.04
CA PRO A 39 3.97 -8.49 -7.69
C PRO A 39 5.06 -8.82 -6.67
N GLY A 40 5.17 -8.00 -5.62
CA GLY A 40 6.15 -8.19 -4.57
C GLY A 40 5.93 -9.51 -3.81
N ILE A 41 6.95 -9.94 -3.07
CA ILE A 41 6.85 -11.10 -2.18
C ILE A 41 5.77 -10.82 -1.13
N VAL A 42 4.82 -11.75 -0.99
CA VAL A 42 3.81 -11.72 0.08
C VAL A 42 4.30 -12.61 1.21
N TYR A 43 4.34 -12.07 2.42
CA TYR A 43 4.72 -12.78 3.63
C TYR A 43 3.46 -13.11 4.44
N ASP A 44 3.38 -14.35 4.94
CA ASP A 44 2.33 -14.74 5.87
C ASP A 44 2.52 -14.03 7.22
N ASP A 45 1.41 -13.65 7.87
CA ASP A 45 1.44 -12.96 9.17
C ASP A 45 2.17 -13.76 10.25
N SER A 46 2.11 -15.09 10.21
CA SER A 46 2.85 -15.97 11.11
C SER A 46 4.37 -15.85 10.93
N THR A 47 4.83 -15.67 9.68
CA THR A 47 6.24 -15.46 9.37
C THR A 47 6.69 -14.08 9.85
N ILE A 48 5.88 -13.04 9.62
CA ILE A 48 6.14 -11.69 10.12
C ILE A 48 6.21 -11.72 11.65
N PHE A 49 5.23 -12.32 12.32
CA PHE A 49 5.18 -12.48 13.77
C PHE A 49 6.44 -13.16 14.31
N ALA A 50 6.85 -14.28 13.70
CA ALA A 50 8.03 -15.02 14.14
C ALA A 50 9.30 -14.18 14.00
N ARG A 51 9.47 -13.45 12.90
CA ARG A 51 10.62 -12.57 12.65
C ARG A 51 10.66 -11.37 13.59
N VAL A 52 9.53 -10.70 13.82
CA VAL A 52 9.44 -9.59 14.78
C VAL A 52 9.76 -10.09 16.18
N THR A 53 9.19 -11.22 16.59
CA THR A 53 9.47 -11.86 17.88
C THR A 53 10.95 -12.16 18.04
N GLN A 54 11.58 -12.76 17.02
CA GLN A 54 13.00 -13.07 17.03
C GLN A 54 13.86 -11.81 17.14
N ALA A 55 13.57 -10.76 16.35
CA ALA A 55 14.30 -9.50 16.37
C ALA A 55 14.27 -8.87 17.77
N ILE A 56 13.08 -8.79 18.38
CA ILE A 56 12.90 -8.24 19.73
C ILE A 56 13.63 -9.09 20.79
N GLN A 57 13.48 -10.41 20.76
CA GLN A 57 14.10 -11.31 21.74
C GLN A 57 15.62 -11.35 21.64
N SER A 58 16.17 -11.15 20.43
CA SER A 58 17.61 -11.15 20.20
C SER A 58 18.32 -9.89 20.69
N ASP A 59 17.58 -8.83 21.01
CA ASP A 59 18.16 -7.55 21.45
C ASP A 59 18.41 -7.54 22.97
N PRO A 60 19.68 -7.46 23.43
CA PRO A 60 19.98 -7.42 24.86
C PRO A 60 19.37 -6.21 25.58
N VAL A 61 19.16 -5.09 24.89
CA VAL A 61 18.57 -3.89 25.49
C VAL A 61 17.10 -4.09 25.81
N LEU A 62 16.40 -4.96 25.07
CA LEU A 62 14.97 -5.25 25.27
C LEU A 62 14.72 -6.28 26.37
N GLN A 63 15.78 -6.80 27.01
CA GLN A 63 15.64 -7.77 28.09
C GLN A 63 14.76 -7.23 29.22
N GLY A 64 13.77 -8.04 29.58
CA GLY A 64 12.81 -7.75 30.64
C GLY A 64 11.81 -6.64 30.36
N ALA A 65 11.70 -6.20 29.09
CA ALA A 65 10.45 -5.64 28.58
C ALA A 65 9.42 -6.77 28.40
N SER A 66 8.15 -6.46 28.59
CA SER A 66 7.04 -7.38 28.36
C SER A 66 6.24 -6.86 27.17
N ILE A 67 6.52 -7.39 25.98
CA ILE A 67 5.91 -6.96 24.72
C ILE A 67 5.03 -8.08 24.17
N GLU A 68 3.78 -7.77 23.89
CA GLU A 68 2.85 -8.63 23.13
C GLU A 68 2.78 -8.12 21.69
N ILE A 69 2.79 -9.05 20.74
CA ILE A 69 2.85 -8.75 19.30
C ILE A 69 1.62 -9.39 18.66
N LYS A 70 0.89 -8.62 17.84
CA LYS A 70 -0.18 -9.12 16.97
C LYS A 70 0.09 -8.69 15.55
N VAL A 71 -0.18 -9.56 14.60
CA VAL A 71 0.00 -9.28 13.16
C VAL A 71 -1.27 -9.65 12.43
N ASN A 72 -1.75 -8.74 11.58
CA ASN A 72 -2.89 -8.95 10.70
C ASN A 72 -2.66 -8.25 9.35
N GLU A 73 -2.59 -9.02 8.27
CA GLU A 73 -2.34 -8.54 6.91
C GLU A 73 -1.07 -7.67 6.77
N GLY A 74 -0.05 -7.94 7.57
CA GLY A 74 1.18 -7.14 7.68
C GLY A 74 1.07 -5.87 8.55
N HIS A 75 -0.06 -5.62 9.20
CA HIS A 75 -0.21 -4.59 10.23
C HIS A 75 0.18 -5.19 11.58
N VAL A 76 1.21 -4.62 12.21
CA VAL A 76 1.72 -5.07 13.50
C VAL A 76 1.19 -4.15 14.59
N THR A 77 0.64 -4.72 15.65
CA THR A 77 0.30 -4.01 16.89
C THR A 77 1.22 -4.51 18.01
N LEU A 78 1.86 -3.56 18.69
CA LEU A 78 2.76 -3.80 19.82
C LEU A 78 2.12 -3.26 21.08
N THR A 79 1.89 -4.12 22.07
CA THR A 79 1.33 -3.74 23.36
C THR A 79 2.22 -4.21 24.51
N GLY A 80 2.03 -3.63 25.70
CA GLY A 80 2.73 -4.06 26.91
C GLY A 80 3.57 -2.95 27.52
N VAL A 81 4.66 -3.34 28.17
CA VAL A 81 5.41 -2.46 29.08
C VAL A 81 6.92 -2.58 28.87
N ALA A 82 7.56 -1.43 28.70
CA ALA A 82 9.01 -1.25 28.64
C ALA A 82 9.56 -0.61 29.91
N ARG A 83 10.86 -0.73 30.16
CA ARG A 83 11.55 -0.15 31.33
C ARG A 83 11.99 1.29 31.13
N ASN A 84 12.11 1.73 29.87
CA ASN A 84 12.51 3.07 29.48
C ASN A 84 12.15 3.33 28.01
N GLU A 85 12.30 4.58 27.58
CA GLU A 85 12.03 5.02 26.20
C GLU A 85 12.95 4.38 25.16
N ASP A 86 14.19 4.05 25.54
CA ASP A 86 15.13 3.36 24.64
C ASP A 86 14.59 1.99 24.21
N GLN A 87 13.96 1.27 25.14
CA GLN A 87 13.32 -0.02 24.84
C GLN A 87 12.10 0.14 23.93
N ILE A 88 11.29 1.18 24.11
CA ILE A 88 10.16 1.47 23.19
C ILE A 88 10.70 1.75 21.79
N THR A 89 11.73 2.59 21.69
CA THR A 89 12.37 2.98 20.42
C THR A 89 12.96 1.77 19.72
N ARG A 90 13.71 0.92 20.43
CA ARG A 90 14.32 -0.29 19.85
C ARG A 90 13.27 -1.32 19.43
N THR A 91 12.22 -1.49 20.21
CA THR A 91 11.09 -2.38 19.87
C THR A 91 10.42 -1.94 18.56
N ASN A 92 10.16 -0.63 18.41
CA ASN A 92 9.58 -0.08 17.20
C ASN A 92 10.50 -0.26 15.98
N MET A 93 11.79 0.03 16.16
CA MET A 93 12.80 -0.10 15.10
C MET A 93 12.94 -1.54 14.59
N HIS A 94 13.04 -2.51 15.49
CA HIS A 94 13.09 -3.93 15.11
C HIS A 94 11.85 -4.37 14.35
N THR A 95 10.69 -3.87 14.73
CA THR A 95 9.44 -4.21 14.05
C THR A 95 9.41 -3.67 12.62
N TRP A 96 9.83 -2.42 12.41
CA TRP A 96 9.82 -1.79 11.07
C TRP A 96 10.82 -2.41 10.07
N ILE A 97 11.91 -3.00 10.55
CA ILE A 97 12.95 -3.59 9.68
C ILE A 97 12.50 -4.94 9.11
N VAL A 98 11.48 -5.59 9.70
CA VAL A 98 11.02 -6.90 9.25
C VAL A 98 10.27 -6.79 7.91
N ASP A 99 10.74 -7.53 6.91
CA ASP A 99 10.08 -7.64 5.61
C ASP A 99 8.61 -8.09 5.76
N GLY A 100 7.73 -7.44 5.01
CA GLY A 100 6.29 -7.72 5.03
C GLY A 100 5.50 -6.87 6.03
N VAL A 101 6.17 -6.18 6.95
CA VAL A 101 5.53 -5.17 7.80
C VAL A 101 5.13 -3.97 6.94
N LYS A 102 3.83 -3.66 6.95
CA LYS A 102 3.24 -2.53 6.22
C LYS A 102 2.95 -1.35 7.13
N ASN A 103 2.64 -1.64 8.39
CA ASN A 103 2.32 -0.64 9.39
C ASN A 103 2.67 -1.17 10.78
N VAL A 104 3.06 -0.26 11.68
CA VAL A 104 3.29 -0.55 13.10
C VAL A 104 2.46 0.40 13.94
N ASP A 105 1.59 -0.16 14.77
CA ASP A 105 0.89 0.53 15.85
C ASP A 105 1.57 0.19 17.17
N ASN A 106 2.35 1.12 17.71
CA ASN A 106 3.12 0.93 18.93
C ASN A 106 2.41 1.59 20.12
N GLN A 107 1.86 0.76 20.99
CA GLN A 107 1.13 1.14 22.20
C GLN A 107 1.88 0.72 23.48
N VAL A 108 3.18 0.44 23.38
CA VAL A 108 4.02 0.07 24.52
C VAL A 108 4.24 1.29 25.39
N ALA A 109 4.03 1.15 26.71
CA ALA A 109 4.23 2.21 27.68
C ALA A 109 5.46 1.95 28.57
N VAL A 110 6.06 3.01 29.12
CA VAL A 110 7.11 2.89 30.14
C VAL A 110 6.46 2.60 31.51
N ARG A 111 7.06 1.70 32.29
CA ARG A 111 6.66 1.39 33.68
C ARG A 111 7.23 2.36 34.71
#